data_AF-A0A2V6ZP95-F1
#
_entry.id   AF-A0A2V6ZP95-F1
#
_cell.length_a   1.000
_cell.length_b   1.000
_cell.length_c   1.000
_cell.angle_alpha   90.00
_cell.angle_beta   90.00
_cell.angle_gamma   90.00
#
_symmetry.space_group_name_H-M   'P 1'
#
loop_
_entity.id
_entity.type
_entity.pdbx_description
1 polymer ?
#
loop_
_entity_poly.entity_id
_entity_poly.type
_entity_poly.pdbx_seq_one_letter_code
_entity_poly.pdbx_strand_id
1 'polypeptide(L)' 'MDVKDITYVGSQNWPFPSQLMVGFVATYAGGEIRVDPEELEDARWFPCSSLPGLPSRHSISRFLIDNFGR' A
#
# COMPACT_ATOMS: atom_id res chain seq x y z
N MET A 1 12.59 -4.50 5.22
CA MET A 1 12.27 -3.29 6.00
C MET A 1 11.28 -3.66 7.09
N ASP A 2 11.25 -2.88 8.17
CA ASP A 2 10.37 -3.09 9.31
C ASP A 2 9.32 -1.97 9.39
N VAL A 3 8.14 -2.30 9.92
CA VAL A 3 7.03 -1.36 10.13
C VAL A 3 6.46 -1.50 11.53
N LYS A 4 5.81 -0.43 12.02
CA LYS A 4 5.16 -0.36 13.34
C LYS A 4 3.83 0.38 13.24
N ASP A 5 3.10 0.44 14.36
CA ASP A 5 1.85 1.20 14.49
C ASP A 5 0.80 0.79 13.43
N ILE A 6 0.72 -0.51 13.15
CA ILE A 6 -0.17 -1.08 12.14
C ILE A 6 -1.63 -0.83 12.56
N THR A 7 -2.35 -0.06 11.76
CA THR A 7 -3.72 0.35 12.04
C THR A 7 -4.65 -0.10 10.92
N TYR A 8 -5.72 -0.81 11.29
CA TYR A 8 -6.77 -1.19 10.36
C TYR A 8 -7.57 0.03 9.91
N VAL A 9 -7.87 0.09 8.61
CA VAL A 9 -8.63 1.21 8.01
C VAL A 9 -9.96 0.76 7.42
N GLY A 10 -9.98 -0.38 6.73
CA GLY A 10 -11.17 -0.82 6.01
C GLY A 10 -10.94 -2.12 5.24
N SER A 11 -12.00 -2.61 4.61
CA SER A 11 -11.92 -3.81 3.76
C SER A 11 -12.72 -3.62 2.48
N GLN A 12 -12.29 -4.32 1.42
CA GLN A 12 -12.92 -4.31 0.12
C GLN A 12 -13.02 -5.73 -0.42
N ASN A 13 -14.20 -6.11 -0.90
CA ASN A 13 -14.38 -7.37 -1.61
C ASN A 13 -13.54 -7.36 -2.89
N TRP A 14 -12.76 -8.43 -3.12
CA TRP A 14 -11.96 -8.61 -4.31
C TRP A 14 -12.35 -9.91 -5.00
N PRO A 15 -13.22 -9.83 -6.02
CA PRO A 15 -13.87 -11.01 -6.58
C PRO A 15 -12.98 -11.72 -7.60
N PHE A 16 -11.87 -12.33 -7.19
CA PHE A 16 -11.14 -13.36 -7.96
C PHE A 16 -10.11 -14.06 -7.04
N PRO A 17 -10.23 -15.37 -6.72
CA PRO A 17 -11.41 -16.24 -6.91
C PRO A 17 -12.54 -15.98 -5.90
N SER A 18 -12.25 -15.43 -4.71
CA SER A 18 -13.21 -14.89 -3.72
C SER A 18 -12.39 -14.37 -2.53
N GLN A 19 -11.86 -13.15 -2.63
CA GLN A 19 -10.95 -12.60 -1.63
C GLN A 19 -11.55 -11.38 -0.93
N LEU A 20 -11.05 -11.10 0.27
CA LEU A 20 -11.32 -9.87 0.99
C LEU A 20 -9.99 -9.14 1.18
N MET A 21 -9.84 -7.98 0.55
CA MET A 21 -8.69 -7.12 0.75
C MET A 21 -8.89 -6.35 2.05
N VAL A 22 -7.96 -6.47 2.99
CA VAL A 22 -7.98 -5.77 4.27
C VAL A 22 -6.89 -4.70 4.24
N GLY A 23 -7.31 -3.44 4.31
CA GLY A 23 -6.43 -2.28 4.23
C GLY A 23 -5.87 -1.87 5.58
N PHE A 24 -4.56 -1.72 5.65
CA PHE A 24 -3.83 -1.23 6.81
C PHE A 24 -2.93 -0.05 6.43
N VAL A 25 -2.66 0.80 7.42
CA VAL A 25 -1.60 1.80 7.37
C VAL A 25 -0.58 1.51 8.45
N ALA A 26 0.68 1.82 8.20
CA ALA A 26 1.77 1.57 9.13
C ALA A 26 2.85 2.64 8.99
N THR A 27 3.64 2.80 10.05
CA THR A 27 4.79 3.71 10.08
C THR A 27 6.07 2.92 9.83
N TYR A 28 6.96 3.46 8.99
CA TYR A 28 8.29 2.89 8.78
C TYR A 28 9.08 2.84 10.10
N ALA A 29 9.65 1.67 10.41
CA ALA A 29 10.39 1.43 11.65
C ALA A 29 11.90 1.23 11.44
N GLY A 30 12.35 0.99 10.20
CA GLY A 30 13.77 0.81 9.90
C GLY A 30 14.05 -0.14 8.73
N GLY A 31 15.33 -0.24 8.37
CA GLY A 31 15.84 -1.13 7.33
C GLY A 31 15.73 -0.56 5.91
N GLU A 32 16.28 -1.29 4.94
CA GLU A 32 16.34 -0.85 3.55
C GLU A 32 15.28 -1.53 2.68
N ILE A 33 14.91 -0.90 1.57
CA ILE A 33 14.10 -1.53 0.53
C ILE A 33 14.93 -2.66 -0.06
N ARG A 34 14.40 -3.88 -0.03
CA ARG A 34 14.92 -5.04 -0.73
C ARG A 34 13.77 -5.64 -1.50
N VAL A 35 13.84 -5.55 -2.81
CA VAL A 35 12.80 -6.04 -3.72
C VAL A 35 13.05 -7.51 -3.98
N ASP A 36 12.01 -8.32 -3.83
CA ASP A 36 12.00 -9.68 -4.36
C ASP A 36 11.52 -9.64 -5.82
N PRO A 37 12.40 -9.92 -6.80
CA PRO A 37 12.05 -9.82 -8.21
C PRO A 37 11.06 -10.90 -8.68
N GLU A 38 10.79 -11.94 -7.90
CA GLU A 38 9.75 -12.92 -8.23
C GLU A 38 8.34 -12.36 -7.98
N GLU A 39 8.20 -11.42 -7.04
CA GLU A 39 6.90 -10.81 -6.69
C GLU A 39 6.73 -9.39 -7.22
N LEU A 40 7.79 -8.58 -7.22
CA LEU A 40 7.74 -7.16 -7.53
C LEU A 40 8.87 -6.75 -8.48
N GLU A 41 8.53 -5.99 -9.51
CA GLU A 41 9.53 -5.45 -10.46
C GLU A 41 10.33 -4.28 -9.85
N ASP A 42 9.68 -3.42 -9.06
CA ASP A 42 10.28 -2.21 -8.50
C ASP A 42 9.57 -1.76 -7.20
N ALA A 43 10.30 -1.13 -6.29
CA ALA A 43 9.75 -0.50 -5.09
C ALA A 43 10.58 0.73 -4.69
N ARG A 44 9.91 1.86 -4.47
CA ARG A 44 10.53 3.15 -4.16
C ARG A 44 9.71 3.95 -3.17
N TRP A 45 10.38 4.85 -2.45
CA TRP A 45 9.72 5.90 -1.67
C TRP A 45 9.35 7.07 -2.58
N PHE A 46 8.14 7.59 -2.41
CA PHE A 46 7.64 8.72 -3.19
C PHE A 46 7.21 9.85 -2.25
N PRO A 47 7.59 11.11 -2.52
CA PRO A 47 6.97 12.25 -1.87
C PRO A 47 5.48 12.32 -2.23
N CYS A 48 4.62 12.71 -1.28
CA CYS A 48 3.18 12.87 -1.50
C CYS A 48 2.85 13.86 -2.63
N SER A 49 3.73 14.83 -2.89
CA SER A 49 3.61 15.81 -3.98
C SER A 49 4.02 15.28 -5.36
N SER A 50 4.60 14.08 -5.43
CA SER A 50 5.19 13.52 -6.66
C SER A 50 4.92 12.03 -6.78
N LEU A 51 3.64 11.65 -6.66
CA LEU A 51 3.20 10.27 -6.82
C LEU A 51 3.20 9.84 -8.31
N PRO A 52 3.52 8.57 -8.60
CA PRO A 52 3.44 8.02 -9.95
C PRO A 52 1.98 7.81 -10.37
N GLY A 53 1.77 7.13 -11.50
CA GLY A 53 0.43 6.69 -11.91
C GLY A 53 -0.22 5.84 -10.80
N LEU A 54 -1.40 6.26 -10.35
CA LEU A 54 -2.10 5.64 -9.24
C LEU A 54 -3.19 4.66 -9.73
N PRO A 55 -3.55 3.66 -8.90
CA PRO A 55 -4.67 2.76 -9.19
C PRO A 55 -6.02 3.50 -9.34
N SER A 56 -7.01 2.76 -9.85
CA SER A 56 -8.40 3.22 -9.97
C SER A 56 -8.94 3.77 -8.65
N ARG A 57 -9.71 4.87 -8.72
CA ARG A 57 -10.32 5.55 -7.55
C ARG A 57 -11.27 4.65 -6.74
N HIS A 58 -11.76 3.57 -7.34
CA HIS A 58 -12.64 2.63 -6.65
C HIS A 58 -11.88 1.57 -5.85
N SER A 59 -10.54 1.50 -5.95
CA SER A 59 -9.74 0.51 -5.23
C SER A 59 -9.43 0.94 -3.79
N ILE A 60 -9.35 -0.04 -2.88
CA ILE A 60 -8.89 0.19 -1.51
C ILE A 60 -7.47 0.76 -1.48
N SER A 61 -6.59 0.36 -2.42
CA SER A 61 -5.24 0.91 -2.55
C SER A 61 -5.28 2.42 -2.81
N ARG A 62 -6.12 2.87 -3.72
CA ARG A 62 -6.27 4.31 -4.00
C ARG A 62 -6.87 5.06 -2.82
N PHE A 63 -7.87 4.47 -2.16
CA PHE A 63 -8.44 5.04 -0.94
C PHE A 63 -7.39 5.22 0.16
N LEU A 64 -6.51 4.23 0.39
CA LEU A 64 -5.44 4.34 1.39
C LEU A 64 -4.46 5.46 1.03
N ILE A 65 -4.02 5.55 -0.23
CA ILE A 65 -3.08 6.59 -0.68
C ILE A 65 -3.68 7.98 -0.51
N ASP A 66 -4.92 8.21 -0.97
CA ASP A 66 -5.54 9.53 -0.95
C ASP A 66 -5.83 10.05 0.48
N ASN A 67 -6.07 9.15 1.45
CA ASN A 67 -6.46 9.54 2.81
C ASN A 67 -5.30 9.48 3.83
N PHE A 68 -4.27 8.68 3.56
CA PHE A 68 -3.19 8.38 4.52
C PHE A 68 -1.78 8.61 3.98
N GLY A 69 -1.59 8.90 2.69
CA GLY A 69 -0.30 9.37 2.16
C GLY A 69 0.00 10.77 2.68
N ARG A 70 0.78 10.88 3.76
CA ARG A 70 1.18 12.14 4.40
C ARG A 70 2.70 12.27 4.41
#